data_AF-G8Y5L1-F1
#
_entry.id   AF-G8Y5L1-F1
#
_cell.length_a   1.000
_cell.length_b   1.000
_cell.length_c   1.000
_cell.angle_alpha   90.00
_cell.angle_beta   90.00
_cell.angle_gamma   90.00
#
_symmetry.space_group_name_H-M   'P 1'
#
loop_
_entity.id
_entity.type
_entity.pdbx_description
1 polymer ?
#
loop_
_entity_poly.entity_id
_entity_poly.type
_entity_poly.pdbx_seq_one_letter_code
_entity_poly.pdbx_strand_id
1 'polypeptide(L)'
;MSDISSLEKPLEEHSSRAAASSAADGKSAAGGLFQDTSSEERASGGERGNILSQYSEAQVMQMGRNYASKHNLDPELFGRAAVLARTPDAYEDMEILTAEEKAGLHKEATKKWHVPSKLFQVIALGSMAAAVQGMDESVINGANLFYPSRLGLKGLKNEDLLEGLVNGAPYLCASCIACWLSDACNKRMGRKWTIFWTCFISAVTCIWQGFVNNWWHLFIARFFLGFGIGIKSATVPAYAAECTPKHIRGALVMLWQFFTAVGIMFGYVASLAFYYVPSRGIGDGLNWRLMLGSAAIPAIIVLFQIPFVPESPRWLMGKDRHEEAFDSLKKLRHEEIAAARDCFYQYVLLNEEASYKDTPTWRRLIEMFTVRRNRNGAIGAWIVMFMQQFCGINVIAYYSSSIFVKSSFSEVSAMLASWGFGMINFTFAIPAFYTIDTFGRRNLLLTTFPLMAIFLLWAGFGFFISPDKRSARVGVITSGIYLFSCVYSSGEGPVPFTYSAEAFPCTFVI
;
A
#
# COMPACT_ATOMS: atom_id res chain seq x y z
N MET A 1 72.39 -13.06 9.75
CA MET A 1 71.82 -14.43 9.74
C MET A 1 70.44 -14.32 9.08
N SER A 2 70.34 -14.11 7.77
CA SER A 2 70.48 -15.08 6.66
C SER A 2 69.34 -16.11 6.58
N ASP A 3 68.36 -15.80 5.71
CA ASP A 3 67.70 -16.64 4.70
C ASP A 3 67.55 -18.16 4.90
N ILE A 4 66.29 -18.62 4.83
CA ILE A 4 65.83 -19.93 4.31
C ILE A 4 64.41 -19.66 3.74
N SER A 5 64.16 -19.45 2.45
CA SER A 5 64.20 -20.36 1.29
C SER A 5 63.35 -21.64 1.43
N SER A 6 62.18 -21.67 0.79
CA SER A 6 61.66 -22.88 0.14
C SER A 6 60.58 -22.52 -0.88
N LEU A 7 60.95 -22.76 -2.14
CA LEU A 7 60.20 -22.61 -3.39
C LEU A 7 59.40 -23.87 -3.71
N GLU A 8 58.24 -23.65 -4.32
CA GLU A 8 57.54 -24.38 -5.41
C GLU A 8 57.79 -25.88 -5.71
N LYS A 9 56.65 -26.61 -5.89
CA LYS A 9 56.21 -27.50 -7.02
C LYS A 9 55.33 -28.71 -6.52
N PRO A 10 54.67 -29.55 -7.38
CA PRO A 10 53.65 -29.30 -8.41
C PRO A 10 52.47 -30.37 -8.44
N LEU A 11 51.46 -30.14 -9.29
CA LEU A 11 50.62 -31.07 -10.11
C LEU A 11 49.95 -32.38 -9.58
N GLU A 12 48.67 -32.49 -9.98
CA GLU A 12 47.85 -33.69 -10.33
C GLU A 12 47.38 -34.70 -9.26
N GLU A 13 46.05 -34.81 -9.10
CA GLU A 13 45.37 -36.12 -9.12
C GLU A 13 43.87 -36.00 -9.50
N HIS A 14 43.56 -36.47 -10.71
CA HIS A 14 42.23 -36.81 -11.21
C HIS A 14 41.83 -38.19 -10.65
N SER A 15 40.88 -38.30 -9.71
CA SER A 15 40.03 -39.50 -9.54
C SER A 15 39.01 -39.32 -8.41
N SER A 16 37.76 -39.02 -8.74
CA SER A 16 36.57 -39.39 -7.94
C SER A 16 35.29 -38.86 -8.61
N ARG A 17 35.05 -39.32 -9.85
CA ARG A 17 33.80 -39.11 -10.58
C ARG A 17 33.31 -40.43 -11.15
N ALA A 18 33.10 -41.44 -10.30
CA ALA A 18 32.50 -42.72 -10.69
C ALA A 18 32.08 -43.58 -9.48
N ALA A 19 31.28 -43.08 -8.55
CA ALA A 19 30.64 -43.95 -7.53
C ALA A 19 29.51 -43.23 -6.76
N ALA A 20 28.45 -42.78 -7.44
CA ALA A 20 27.20 -42.39 -6.79
C ALA A 20 26.05 -42.41 -7.81
N SER A 21 25.89 -43.54 -8.50
CA SER A 21 24.76 -43.82 -9.39
C SER A 21 24.19 -45.17 -9.01
N SER A 22 23.45 -45.21 -7.90
CA SER A 22 22.58 -46.31 -7.49
C SER A 22 21.99 -45.96 -6.12
N ALA A 23 20.68 -46.13 -5.97
CA ALA A 23 19.87 -45.90 -4.76
C ALA A 23 19.34 -44.47 -4.52
N ALA A 24 18.19 -44.17 -5.15
CA ALA A 24 17.00 -43.66 -4.45
C ALA A 24 15.83 -43.53 -5.44
N ASP A 25 15.25 -44.66 -5.82
CA ASP A 25 13.89 -44.72 -6.38
C ASP A 25 12.89 -44.49 -5.24
N GLY A 26 12.05 -43.47 -5.41
CA GLY A 26 11.05 -43.05 -4.42
C GLY A 26 10.49 -41.66 -4.71
N LYS A 27 10.19 -41.34 -5.98
CA LYS A 27 9.60 -40.06 -6.37
C LYS A 27 8.08 -40.07 -6.18
N SER A 28 7.62 -39.18 -5.31
CA SER A 28 6.23 -38.74 -5.16
C SER A 28 5.73 -38.05 -6.45
N ALA A 29 4.50 -38.38 -6.85
CA ALA A 29 3.88 -38.15 -8.15
C ALA A 29 3.41 -36.70 -8.44
N ALA A 30 4.12 -35.67 -7.97
CA ALA A 30 3.71 -34.25 -8.16
C ALA A 30 4.64 -33.43 -9.08
N GLY A 31 5.75 -33.99 -9.55
CA GLY A 31 6.77 -33.28 -10.36
C GLY A 31 6.60 -33.35 -11.88
N GLY A 32 5.49 -33.88 -12.39
CA GLY A 32 5.34 -34.22 -13.82
C GLY A 32 4.93 -33.10 -14.77
N LEU A 33 4.70 -31.86 -14.30
CA LEU A 33 4.19 -30.79 -15.16
C LEU A 33 5.27 -30.00 -15.92
N PHE A 34 6.54 -30.15 -15.54
CA PHE A 34 7.66 -29.40 -16.11
C PHE A 34 8.81 -30.36 -16.39
N GLN A 35 8.86 -30.90 -17.61
CA GLN A 35 9.99 -31.69 -18.07
C GLN A 35 10.89 -30.79 -18.92
N ASP A 36 12.10 -30.52 -18.43
CA ASP A 36 13.15 -29.81 -19.16
C ASP A 36 13.45 -30.57 -20.45
N THR A 37 13.17 -29.94 -21.59
CA THR A 37 13.65 -30.40 -22.89
C THR A 37 14.34 -29.25 -23.61
N SER A 38 15.65 -29.42 -23.78
CA SER A 38 16.55 -28.88 -24.80
C SER A 38 16.24 -27.52 -25.42
N SER A 39 17.16 -26.60 -25.16
CA SER A 39 17.45 -25.36 -25.88
C SER A 39 17.49 -25.53 -27.41
N GLU A 40 16.44 -25.09 -28.10
CA GLU A 40 16.46 -24.54 -29.47
C GLU A 40 15.02 -24.19 -29.92
N GLU A 41 14.59 -22.95 -29.66
CA GLU A 41 13.57 -22.17 -30.40
C GLU A 41 13.11 -20.99 -29.52
N ARG A 42 13.90 -19.90 -29.51
CA ARG A 42 13.41 -18.63 -28.97
C ARG A 42 12.44 -18.01 -29.99
N ALA A 43 11.15 -18.27 -29.83
CA ALA A 43 10.10 -17.63 -30.61
C ALA A 43 10.06 -16.12 -30.29
N SER A 44 10.29 -15.29 -31.32
CA SER A 44 10.21 -13.83 -31.25
C SER A 44 8.74 -13.38 -31.20
N GLY A 45 8.34 -12.67 -30.14
CA GLY A 45 7.01 -12.04 -30.07
C GLY A 45 6.44 -11.80 -28.67
N GLY A 46 7.10 -12.30 -27.62
CA GLY A 46 6.64 -12.08 -26.24
C GLY A 46 7.01 -10.71 -25.67
N GLU A 47 6.09 -10.14 -24.89
CA GLU A 47 6.33 -8.98 -24.02
C GLU A 47 7.57 -9.23 -23.14
N ARG A 48 8.55 -8.30 -23.12
CA ARG A 48 9.79 -8.44 -22.32
C ARG A 48 9.44 -8.67 -20.84
N GLY A 49 9.63 -9.90 -20.35
CA GLY A 49 9.35 -10.27 -18.96
C GLY A 49 8.18 -11.24 -18.76
N ASN A 50 7.48 -11.65 -19.82
CA ASN A 50 6.48 -12.71 -19.72
C ASN A 50 7.13 -14.10 -19.75
N ILE A 51 7.00 -14.87 -18.66
CA ILE A 51 7.56 -16.23 -18.52
C ILE A 51 7.03 -17.17 -19.60
N LEU A 52 5.76 -17.01 -19.97
CA LEU A 52 5.09 -17.87 -20.94
C LEU A 52 5.65 -17.72 -22.36
N SER A 53 6.38 -16.63 -22.65
CA SER A 53 7.01 -16.41 -23.95
C SER A 53 8.14 -17.40 -24.27
N GLN A 54 8.63 -18.14 -23.27
CA GLN A 54 9.67 -19.16 -23.43
C GLN A 54 9.14 -20.49 -24.00
N TYR A 55 7.83 -20.68 -24.00
CA TYR A 55 7.18 -21.92 -24.42
C TYR A 55 6.46 -21.74 -25.76
N SER A 56 6.36 -22.84 -26.52
CA SER A 56 5.60 -22.84 -27.78
C SER A 56 4.10 -22.69 -27.52
N GLU A 57 3.35 -22.21 -28.50
CA GLU A 57 1.91 -21.98 -28.36
C GLU A 57 1.14 -23.25 -27.97
N ALA A 58 1.47 -24.37 -28.62
CA ALA A 58 0.88 -25.68 -28.33
C ALA A 58 1.23 -26.16 -26.91
N GLN A 59 2.45 -25.91 -26.44
CA GLN A 59 2.86 -26.24 -25.07
C GLN A 59 2.08 -25.42 -24.04
N VAL A 60 1.95 -24.12 -24.23
CA VAL A 60 1.20 -23.23 -23.32
C VAL A 60 -0.28 -23.60 -23.29
N MET A 61 -0.86 -23.91 -24.45
CA MET A 61 -2.25 -24.37 -24.55
C MET A 61 -2.47 -25.68 -23.77
N GLN A 62 -1.53 -26.63 -23.87
CA GLN A 62 -1.59 -27.88 -23.11
C GLN A 62 -1.40 -27.64 -21.61
N MET A 63 -0.53 -26.72 -21.20
CA MET A 63 -0.38 -26.33 -19.79
C MET A 63 -1.68 -25.76 -19.22
N GLY A 64 -2.38 -24.92 -19.98
CA GLY A 64 -3.71 -24.39 -19.61
C GLY A 64 -4.76 -25.49 -19.44
N ARG A 65 -4.85 -26.42 -20.40
CA ARG A 65 -5.74 -27.58 -20.34
C ARG A 65 -5.46 -28.50 -19.15
N ASN A 66 -4.19 -28.78 -18.90
CA ASN A 66 -3.76 -29.62 -17.78
C ASN A 66 -4.09 -28.97 -16.44
N TYR A 67 -3.86 -27.66 -16.32
CA TYR A 67 -4.24 -26.89 -15.13
C TYR A 67 -5.76 -26.98 -14.88
N ALA A 68 -6.56 -26.72 -15.90
CA ALA A 68 -8.00 -26.76 -15.77
C ALA A 68 -8.52 -28.17 -15.42
N SER A 69 -7.98 -29.20 -16.05
CA SER A 69 -8.34 -30.60 -15.74
C SER A 69 -7.97 -30.98 -14.31
N LYS A 70 -6.84 -30.49 -13.79
CA LYS A 70 -6.39 -30.75 -12.41
C LYS A 70 -7.28 -30.06 -11.36
N HIS A 71 -7.87 -28.92 -11.71
CA HIS A 71 -8.62 -28.07 -10.78
C HIS A 71 -10.12 -27.99 -11.12
N ASN A 72 -10.62 -28.94 -11.93
CA ASN A 72 -12.04 -29.07 -12.28
C ASN A 72 -12.64 -27.78 -12.91
N LEU A 73 -11.84 -27.14 -13.77
CA LEU A 73 -12.22 -25.98 -14.59
C LEU A 73 -12.35 -26.40 -16.06
N ASP A 74 -12.95 -25.54 -16.89
CA ASP A 74 -13.12 -25.81 -18.33
C ASP A 74 -11.75 -25.88 -19.06
N PRO A 75 -11.34 -27.06 -19.57
CA PRO A 75 -10.06 -27.24 -20.23
C PRO A 75 -9.92 -26.44 -21.53
N GLU A 76 -11.00 -26.26 -22.30
CA GLU A 76 -10.93 -25.54 -23.57
C GLU A 76 -10.78 -24.04 -23.33
N LEU A 77 -11.58 -23.49 -22.42
CA LEU A 77 -11.47 -22.08 -22.02
C LEU A 77 -10.05 -21.75 -21.53
N PHE A 78 -9.50 -22.56 -20.63
CA PHE A 78 -8.16 -22.32 -20.07
C PHE A 78 -7.03 -22.57 -21.07
N GLY A 79 -7.21 -23.48 -22.03
CA GLY A 79 -6.29 -23.65 -23.14
C GLY A 79 -6.17 -22.39 -23.99
N ARG A 80 -7.32 -21.81 -24.40
CA ARG A 80 -7.37 -20.55 -25.16
C ARG A 80 -6.83 -19.38 -24.34
N ALA A 81 -7.20 -19.31 -23.06
CA ALA A 81 -6.75 -18.27 -22.15
C ALA A 81 -5.23 -18.31 -21.87
N ALA A 82 -4.62 -19.50 -21.87
CA ALA A 82 -3.18 -19.64 -21.70
C ALA A 82 -2.41 -19.09 -22.91
N VAL A 83 -2.90 -19.33 -24.13
CA VAL A 83 -2.34 -18.72 -25.36
C VAL A 83 -2.47 -17.20 -25.32
N LEU A 84 -3.62 -16.69 -24.90
CA LEU A 84 -3.82 -15.25 -24.70
C LEU A 84 -2.86 -14.67 -23.63
N ALA A 85 -2.58 -15.41 -22.55
CA ALA A 85 -1.64 -14.99 -21.52
C ALA A 85 -0.18 -14.94 -22.01
N ARG A 86 0.17 -15.69 -23.07
CA ARG A 86 1.50 -15.68 -23.70
C ARG A 86 1.77 -14.39 -24.48
N THR A 87 0.80 -13.98 -25.30
CA THR A 87 0.89 -12.82 -26.18
C THR A 87 -0.35 -11.94 -26.02
N PRO A 88 -0.44 -11.18 -24.91
CA PRO A 88 -1.64 -10.40 -24.58
C PRO A 88 -1.92 -9.27 -25.56
N ASP A 89 -0.92 -8.79 -26.30
CA ASP A 89 -1.04 -7.68 -27.27
C ASP A 89 -1.47 -8.15 -28.68
N ALA A 90 -1.31 -9.43 -29.00
CA ALA A 90 -1.61 -10.00 -30.33
C ALA A 90 -3.01 -10.65 -30.39
N TYR A 91 -3.93 -10.24 -29.52
CA TYR A 91 -5.26 -10.86 -29.37
C TYR A 91 -6.15 -10.70 -30.62
N GLU A 92 -5.92 -9.67 -31.45
CA GLU A 92 -6.69 -9.45 -32.67
C GLU A 92 -6.39 -10.50 -33.76
N ASP A 93 -5.14 -10.98 -33.83
CA ASP A 93 -4.66 -11.93 -34.84
C ASP A 93 -4.90 -13.40 -34.45
N MET A 94 -5.31 -13.68 -33.21
CA MET A 94 -5.54 -15.05 -32.74
C MET A 94 -6.83 -15.64 -33.32
N GLU A 95 -6.74 -16.65 -34.20
CA GLU A 95 -7.91 -17.37 -34.73
C GLU A 95 -8.67 -18.18 -33.67
N ILE A 96 -8.00 -18.48 -32.56
CA ILE A 96 -8.51 -19.30 -31.45
C ILE A 96 -9.60 -18.54 -30.62
N LEU A 97 -9.66 -17.21 -30.73
CA LEU A 97 -10.62 -16.37 -30.00
C LEU A 97 -11.85 -16.09 -30.85
N THR A 98 -13.03 -16.15 -30.24
CA THR A 98 -14.29 -15.75 -30.88
C THR A 98 -14.34 -14.24 -31.10
N ALA A 99 -15.15 -13.79 -32.06
CA ALA A 99 -15.30 -12.36 -32.37
C ALA A 99 -15.82 -11.54 -31.17
N GLU A 100 -16.66 -12.13 -30.32
CA GLU A 100 -17.17 -11.51 -29.09
C GLU A 100 -16.05 -11.33 -28.05
N GLU A 101 -15.23 -12.37 -27.83
CA GLU A 101 -14.06 -12.32 -26.94
C GLU A 101 -13.05 -11.27 -27.40
N LYS A 102 -12.79 -11.17 -28.72
CA LYS A 102 -11.92 -10.13 -29.29
C LYS A 102 -12.47 -8.72 -29.04
N ALA A 103 -13.77 -8.52 -29.24
CA ALA A 103 -14.41 -7.23 -28.98
C ALA A 103 -14.37 -6.83 -27.49
N GLY A 104 -14.52 -7.81 -26.59
CA GLY A 104 -14.39 -7.62 -25.15
C GLY A 104 -12.96 -7.25 -24.71
N LEU A 105 -11.95 -7.95 -25.24
CA LEU A 105 -10.53 -7.65 -25.00
C LEU A 105 -10.13 -6.30 -25.58
N HIS A 106 -10.64 -5.95 -26.77
CA HIS A 106 -10.42 -4.63 -27.37
C HIS A 106 -11.00 -3.50 -26.51
N LYS A 107 -12.17 -3.70 -25.91
CA LYS A 107 -12.75 -2.75 -24.94
C LYS A 107 -11.91 -2.63 -23.67
N GLU A 108 -11.37 -3.73 -23.14
CA GLU A 108 -10.45 -3.72 -21.98
C GLU A 108 -9.16 -2.95 -22.31
N ALA A 109 -8.59 -3.14 -23.51
CA ALA A 109 -7.36 -2.49 -23.94
C ALA A 109 -7.54 -0.99 -24.24
N THR A 110 -8.64 -0.62 -24.91
CA THR A 110 -8.88 0.77 -25.33
C THR A 110 -9.49 1.65 -24.22
N LYS A 111 -10.36 1.09 -23.37
CA LYS A 111 -11.06 1.85 -22.32
C LYS A 111 -10.53 1.49 -20.92
N LYS A 112 -9.43 2.15 -20.53
CA LYS A 112 -8.76 1.96 -19.22
C LYS A 112 -9.67 1.98 -17.99
N TRP A 113 -10.74 2.77 -18.00
CA TRP A 113 -11.66 2.93 -16.86
C TRP A 113 -12.97 2.15 -16.98
N HIS A 114 -13.12 1.31 -18.02
CA HIS A 114 -14.30 0.47 -18.20
C HIS A 114 -14.18 -0.79 -17.34
N VAL A 115 -14.48 -0.66 -16.06
CA VAL A 115 -14.36 -1.73 -15.06
C VAL A 115 -15.72 -2.22 -14.54
N PRO A 116 -15.85 -3.51 -14.15
CA PRO A 116 -17.10 -4.02 -13.61
C PRO A 116 -17.49 -3.33 -12.31
N SER A 117 -18.80 -3.28 -12.01
CA SER A 117 -19.33 -2.70 -10.76
C SER A 117 -18.68 -3.29 -9.50
N LYS A 118 -18.33 -4.58 -9.51
CA LYS A 118 -17.64 -5.24 -8.39
C LYS A 118 -16.22 -4.75 -8.20
N LEU A 119 -15.48 -4.45 -9.27
CA LEU A 119 -14.15 -3.86 -9.14
C LEU A 119 -14.26 -2.42 -8.60
N PHE A 120 -15.29 -1.67 -9.00
CA PHE A 120 -15.58 -0.37 -8.40
C PHE A 120 -15.88 -0.46 -6.88
N GLN A 121 -16.59 -1.50 -6.43
CA GLN A 121 -16.81 -1.74 -4.99
C GLN A 121 -15.51 -2.03 -4.24
N VAL A 122 -14.59 -2.79 -4.84
CA VAL A 122 -13.24 -3.05 -4.28
C VAL A 122 -12.42 -1.75 -4.20
N ILE A 123 -12.49 -0.93 -5.25
CA ILE A 123 -11.85 0.39 -5.28
C ILE A 123 -12.41 1.28 -4.18
N ALA A 124 -13.74 1.38 -4.08
CA ALA A 124 -14.42 2.18 -3.06
C ALA A 124 -14.07 1.73 -1.64
N LEU A 125 -13.98 0.42 -1.40
CA LEU A 125 -13.53 -0.11 -0.12
C LEU A 125 -12.09 0.30 0.19
N GLY A 126 -11.19 0.20 -0.79
CA GLY A 126 -9.79 0.61 -0.62
C GLY A 126 -9.65 2.11 -0.33
N SER A 127 -10.41 2.91 -1.05
CA SER A 127 -10.54 4.35 -0.88
C SER A 127 -11.04 4.74 0.51
N MET A 128 -12.13 4.13 0.98
CA MET A 128 -12.67 4.41 2.30
C MET A 128 -11.71 3.95 3.41
N ALA A 129 -11.02 2.83 3.23
CA ALA A 129 -10.00 2.36 4.15
C ALA A 129 -8.81 3.33 4.27
N ALA A 130 -8.38 3.95 3.17
CA ALA A 130 -7.37 5.01 3.17
C ALA A 130 -7.89 6.28 3.89
N ALA A 131 -9.13 6.67 3.61
CA ALA A 131 -9.77 7.83 4.24
C ALA A 131 -9.86 7.70 5.77
N VAL A 132 -10.06 6.49 6.33
CA VAL A 132 -9.98 6.25 7.78
C VAL A 132 -8.63 6.67 8.36
N GLN A 133 -7.53 6.38 7.66
CA GLN A 133 -6.19 6.75 8.14
C GLN A 133 -6.04 8.28 8.14
N GLY A 134 -6.35 8.94 7.02
CA GLY A 134 -6.25 10.39 6.93
C GLY A 134 -7.16 11.13 7.91
N MET A 135 -8.34 10.59 8.19
CA MET A 135 -9.26 11.19 9.15
C MET A 135 -8.74 11.10 10.59
N ASP A 136 -8.12 9.99 11.01
CA ASP A 136 -7.48 9.92 12.34
C ASP A 136 -6.32 10.93 12.46
N GLU A 137 -5.55 11.11 11.38
CA GLU A 137 -4.43 12.06 11.31
C GLU A 137 -4.85 13.52 11.56
N SER A 138 -5.99 13.95 11.01
CA SER A 138 -6.46 15.33 11.13
C SER A 138 -7.44 15.58 12.27
N VAL A 139 -8.14 14.55 12.75
CA VAL A 139 -9.06 14.69 13.88
C VAL A 139 -8.31 14.97 15.19
N ILE A 140 -7.17 14.30 15.39
CA ILE A 140 -6.32 14.54 16.57
C ILE A 140 -5.77 15.98 16.58
N ASN A 141 -5.61 16.61 15.42
CA ASN A 141 -5.17 18.01 15.31
C ASN A 141 -6.12 18.99 15.99
N GLY A 142 -7.42 18.84 15.74
CA GLY A 142 -8.45 19.63 16.43
C GLY A 142 -8.53 19.27 17.91
N ALA A 143 -8.38 17.98 18.24
CA ALA A 143 -8.43 17.50 19.62
C ALA A 143 -7.24 18.01 20.47
N ASN A 144 -6.04 18.12 19.88
CA ASN A 144 -4.80 18.60 20.52
C ASN A 144 -4.95 20.00 21.13
N LEU A 145 -5.86 20.84 20.63
CA LEU A 145 -6.13 22.15 21.22
C LEU A 145 -6.77 22.05 22.63
N PHE A 146 -7.50 20.97 22.91
CA PHE A 146 -8.36 20.87 24.08
C PHE A 146 -7.90 19.79 25.07
N TYR A 147 -7.64 18.56 24.60
CA TYR A 147 -7.44 17.43 25.51
C TYR A 147 -6.20 17.56 26.42
N PRO A 148 -5.06 18.18 26.03
CA PRO A 148 -3.91 18.28 26.92
C PRO A 148 -4.21 19.07 28.21
N SER A 149 -5.05 20.12 28.09
CA SER A 149 -5.51 20.89 29.24
C SER A 149 -6.48 20.11 30.14
N ARG A 150 -7.33 19.28 29.52
CA ARG A 150 -8.42 18.55 30.21
C ARG A 150 -7.96 17.25 30.85
N LEU A 151 -6.97 16.57 30.28
CA LEU A 151 -6.40 15.32 30.80
C LEU A 151 -5.24 15.52 31.79
N GLY A 152 -5.00 16.77 32.21
CA GLY A 152 -3.96 17.11 33.18
C GLY A 152 -2.53 16.96 32.65
N LEU A 153 -2.33 17.05 31.33
CA LEU A 153 -1.00 17.06 30.72
C LEU A 153 -0.32 18.42 30.93
N LYS A 154 -1.10 19.51 30.91
CA LYS A 154 -0.64 20.87 31.24
C LYS A 154 -0.15 20.96 32.68
N GLY A 155 1.18 21.09 32.86
CA GLY A 155 1.84 21.21 34.17
C GLY A 155 2.81 20.07 34.51
N LEU A 156 2.94 19.05 33.66
CA LEU A 156 3.98 18.03 33.80
C LEU A 156 5.31 18.51 33.19
N LYS A 157 6.45 18.13 33.80
CA LYS A 157 7.81 18.52 33.33
C LYS A 157 8.10 18.12 31.88
N ASN A 158 7.41 17.12 31.33
CA ASN A 158 7.62 16.56 29.99
C ASN A 158 6.36 16.63 29.11
N GLU A 159 5.54 17.69 29.25
CA GLU A 159 4.26 17.87 28.53
C GLU A 159 4.37 17.61 27.02
N ASP A 160 5.30 18.28 26.33
CA ASP A 160 5.48 18.16 24.88
C ASP A 160 5.83 16.73 24.44
N LEU A 161 6.65 16.02 25.24
CA LEU A 161 7.08 14.66 24.95
C LEU A 161 5.95 13.65 25.17
N LEU A 162 5.11 13.89 26.18
CA LEU A 162 3.93 13.06 26.44
C LEU A 162 2.83 13.28 25.39
N GLU A 163 2.60 14.52 24.96
CA GLU A 163 1.69 14.82 23.84
C GLU A 163 2.18 14.16 22.54
N GLY A 164 3.48 14.27 22.24
CA GLY A 164 4.12 13.58 21.13
C GLY A 164 3.96 12.06 21.20
N LEU A 165 4.13 11.47 22.40
CA LEU A 165 3.98 10.04 22.62
C LEU A 165 2.52 9.57 22.40
N VAL A 166 1.53 10.33 22.85
CA VAL A 166 0.10 10.02 22.64
C VAL A 166 -0.27 10.11 21.16
N ASN A 167 0.17 11.17 20.47
CA ASN A 167 -0.10 11.34 19.04
C ASN A 167 0.59 10.28 18.18
N GLY A 168 1.83 9.92 18.53
CA GLY A 168 2.62 8.89 17.86
C GLY A 168 2.24 7.44 18.21
N ALA A 169 1.40 7.21 19.23
CA ALA A 169 1.07 5.88 19.72
C ALA A 169 0.55 4.90 18.65
N PRO A 170 -0.34 5.28 17.71
CA PRO A 170 -0.80 4.37 16.67
C PRO A 170 0.34 3.91 15.75
N TYR A 171 1.28 4.79 15.41
CA TYR A 171 2.40 4.49 14.53
C TYR A 171 3.51 3.71 15.25
N LEU A 172 3.65 3.91 16.56
CA LEU A 172 4.51 3.08 17.40
C LEU A 172 4.01 1.64 17.41
N CYS A 173 2.72 1.42 17.66
CA CYS A 173 2.14 0.07 17.57
C CYS A 173 2.22 -0.51 16.15
N ALA A 174 2.00 0.32 15.13
CA ALA A 174 2.06 -0.11 13.74
C ALA A 174 3.46 -0.63 13.37
N SER A 175 4.50 0.16 13.67
CA SER A 175 5.88 -0.18 13.34
C SER A 175 6.44 -1.36 14.16
N CYS A 176 6.15 -1.42 15.46
CA CYS A 176 6.71 -2.45 16.34
C CYS A 176 5.98 -3.80 16.25
N ILE A 177 4.66 -3.81 16.00
CA ILE A 177 3.84 -5.02 16.13
C ILE A 177 2.98 -5.26 14.88
N ALA A 178 2.17 -4.28 14.49
CA ALA A 178 1.10 -4.51 13.51
C ALA A 178 1.65 -4.89 12.12
N CYS A 179 2.72 -4.24 11.66
CA CYS A 179 3.34 -4.55 10.36
C CYS A 179 3.88 -5.99 10.31
N TRP A 180 4.47 -6.49 11.40
CA TRP A 180 5.00 -7.86 11.49
C TRP A 180 3.89 -8.90 11.54
N LEU A 181 2.77 -8.56 12.18
CA LEU A 181 1.61 -9.44 12.29
C LEU A 181 0.79 -9.49 10.99
N SER A 182 0.89 -8.47 10.13
CA SER A 182 0.13 -8.34 8.88
C SER A 182 0.25 -9.57 7.98
N ASP A 183 1.47 -10.09 7.79
CA ASP A 183 1.70 -11.29 6.97
C ASP A 183 0.97 -12.53 7.54
N ALA A 184 1.11 -12.76 8.85
CA ALA A 184 0.48 -13.89 9.52
C ALA A 184 -1.06 -13.80 9.48
N CYS A 185 -1.61 -12.61 9.72
CA CYS A 185 -3.05 -12.35 9.64
C CYS A 185 -3.58 -12.61 8.22
N ASN A 186 -2.92 -12.06 7.21
CA ASN A 186 -3.33 -12.22 5.82
C ASN A 186 -3.26 -13.67 5.34
N LYS A 187 -2.21 -14.41 5.72
CA LYS A 187 -2.07 -15.84 5.37
C LYS A 187 -3.12 -16.73 6.04
N ARG A 188 -3.57 -16.41 7.25
CA ARG A 188 -4.53 -17.22 8.00
C ARG A 188 -5.99 -16.86 7.71
N MET A 189 -6.32 -15.57 7.66
CA MET A 189 -7.70 -15.08 7.67
C MET A 189 -8.21 -14.65 6.29
N GLY A 190 -7.32 -14.44 5.32
CA GLY A 190 -7.68 -13.85 4.03
C GLY A 190 -7.57 -12.33 4.04
N ARG A 191 -7.56 -11.71 2.86
CA ARG A 191 -7.37 -10.26 2.72
C ARG A 191 -8.64 -9.53 3.15
N LYS A 192 -9.81 -9.97 2.68
CA LYS A 192 -11.12 -9.39 2.98
C LYS A 192 -11.40 -9.35 4.48
N TRP A 193 -11.24 -10.49 5.16
CA TRP A 193 -11.53 -10.58 6.59
C TRP A 193 -10.48 -9.90 7.46
N THR A 194 -9.22 -9.83 7.02
CA THR A 194 -8.20 -9.04 7.71
C THR A 194 -8.57 -7.54 7.69
N ILE A 195 -9.08 -7.03 6.57
CA ILE A 195 -9.59 -5.65 6.49
C ILE A 195 -10.81 -5.45 7.41
N PHE A 196 -11.67 -6.47 7.56
CA PHE A 196 -12.84 -6.40 8.46
C PHE A 196 -12.43 -6.21 9.91
N TRP A 197 -11.59 -7.11 10.42
CA TRP A 197 -11.19 -7.06 11.83
C TRP A 197 -10.36 -5.82 12.16
N THR A 198 -9.51 -5.37 11.23
CA THR A 198 -8.73 -4.15 11.43
C THR A 198 -9.60 -2.90 11.43
N CYS A 199 -10.59 -2.79 10.53
CA CYS A 199 -11.57 -1.71 10.57
C CYS A 199 -12.47 -1.77 11.80
N PHE A 200 -12.81 -2.97 12.29
CA PHE A 200 -13.58 -3.15 13.52
C PHE A 200 -12.81 -2.65 14.74
N ILE A 201 -11.53 -3.05 14.85
CA ILE A 201 -10.62 -2.56 15.90
C ILE A 201 -10.48 -1.04 15.80
N SER A 202 -10.33 -0.47 14.61
CA SER A 202 -10.28 0.99 14.42
C SER A 202 -11.57 1.67 14.86
N ALA A 203 -12.75 1.15 14.49
CA ALA A 203 -14.03 1.75 14.88
C ALA A 203 -14.22 1.73 16.41
N VAL A 204 -13.94 0.58 17.04
CA VAL A 204 -14.05 0.42 18.50
C VAL A 204 -13.05 1.33 19.22
N THR A 205 -11.81 1.42 18.75
CA THR A 205 -10.78 2.25 19.39
C THR A 205 -11.04 3.75 19.19
N CYS A 206 -11.56 4.18 18.04
CA CYS A 206 -12.01 5.57 17.84
C CYS A 206 -13.16 5.94 18.79
N ILE A 207 -14.15 5.06 18.96
CA ILE A 207 -15.24 5.27 19.93
C ILE A 207 -14.69 5.27 21.36
N TRP A 208 -13.79 4.33 21.69
CA TRP A 208 -13.18 4.20 23.01
C TRP A 208 -12.38 5.45 23.41
N GLN A 209 -11.67 6.08 22.48
CA GLN A 209 -11.00 7.37 22.69
C GLN A 209 -11.96 8.46 23.16
N GLY A 210 -13.24 8.41 22.78
CA GLY A 210 -14.26 9.33 23.27
C GLY A 210 -14.60 9.17 24.75
N PHE A 211 -14.28 8.04 25.39
CA PHE A 211 -14.64 7.73 26.79
C PHE A 211 -13.46 7.82 27.77
N VAL A 212 -12.28 8.25 27.32
CA VAL A 212 -11.08 8.30 28.16
C VAL A 212 -11.10 9.51 29.10
N ASN A 213 -10.58 9.33 30.33
CA ASN A 213 -10.54 10.38 31.36
C ASN A 213 -9.12 10.72 31.83
N ASN A 214 -8.13 9.91 31.44
CA ASN A 214 -6.72 10.08 31.79
C ASN A 214 -5.88 10.00 30.52
N TRP A 215 -4.73 10.66 30.50
CA TRP A 215 -3.83 10.66 29.35
C TRP A 215 -3.26 9.27 29.04
N TRP A 216 -2.92 8.47 30.06
CA TRP A 216 -2.47 7.08 29.85
C TRP A 216 -3.56 6.20 29.22
N HIS A 217 -4.83 6.46 29.56
CA HIS A 217 -5.96 5.73 28.99
C HIS A 217 -6.15 6.10 27.50
N LEU A 218 -5.97 7.39 27.15
CA LEU A 218 -5.93 7.83 25.75
C LEU A 218 -4.76 7.21 24.99
N PHE A 219 -3.57 7.16 25.60
CA PHE A 219 -2.40 6.50 25.02
C PHE A 219 -2.69 5.02 24.68
N ILE A 220 -3.27 4.27 25.63
CA ILE A 220 -3.61 2.87 25.41
C ILE A 220 -4.63 2.72 24.27
N ALA A 221 -5.69 3.52 24.26
CA ALA A 221 -6.70 3.47 23.20
C ALA A 221 -6.09 3.77 21.81
N ARG A 222 -5.20 4.76 21.72
CA ARG A 222 -4.47 5.09 20.48
C ARG A 222 -3.41 4.05 20.09
N PHE A 223 -2.76 3.42 21.06
CA PHE A 223 -1.86 2.30 20.80
C PHE A 223 -2.63 1.15 20.15
N PHE A 224 -3.82 0.80 20.67
CA PHE A 224 -4.66 -0.23 20.07
C PHE A 224 -5.20 0.15 18.68
N LEU A 225 -5.46 1.43 18.43
CA LEU A 225 -5.82 1.91 17.09
C LEU A 225 -4.73 1.58 16.06
N GLY A 226 -3.46 1.55 16.48
CA GLY A 226 -2.33 1.18 15.63
C GLY A 226 -2.39 -0.22 15.04
N PHE A 227 -3.03 -1.20 15.73
CA PHE A 227 -3.29 -2.52 15.14
C PHE A 227 -4.23 -2.42 13.93
N GLY A 228 -5.25 -1.58 14.03
CA GLY A 228 -6.20 -1.34 12.96
C GLY A 228 -5.57 -0.61 11.78
N ILE A 229 -4.83 0.48 12.03
CA ILE A 229 -4.21 1.28 10.96
C ILE A 229 -3.07 0.51 10.29
N GLY A 230 -2.17 -0.11 11.06
CA GLY A 230 -0.94 -0.73 10.54
C GLY A 230 -1.17 -1.98 9.69
N ILE A 231 -2.00 -2.92 10.13
CA ILE A 231 -2.28 -4.13 9.33
C ILE A 231 -3.07 -3.75 8.06
N LYS A 232 -4.03 -2.82 8.19
CA LYS A 232 -4.86 -2.35 7.08
C LYS A 232 -4.03 -1.63 6.01
N SER A 233 -3.07 -0.78 6.38
CA SER A 233 -2.25 -0.02 5.42
C SER A 233 -1.36 -0.92 4.54
N ALA A 234 -0.95 -2.09 5.04
CA ALA A 234 -0.27 -3.10 4.22
C ALA A 234 -1.26 -3.95 3.40
N THR A 235 -2.39 -4.33 4.00
CA THR A 235 -3.32 -5.30 3.42
C THR A 235 -4.14 -4.72 2.27
N VAL A 236 -4.62 -3.48 2.39
CA VAL A 236 -5.55 -2.89 1.41
C VAL A 236 -4.89 -2.62 0.06
N PRO A 237 -3.69 -2.00 -0.03
CA PRO A 237 -3.00 -1.84 -1.31
C PRO A 237 -2.66 -3.18 -1.96
N ALA A 238 -2.25 -4.18 -1.17
CA ALA A 238 -2.00 -5.54 -1.67
C ALA A 238 -3.27 -6.18 -2.23
N TYR A 239 -4.38 -6.11 -1.48
CA TYR A 239 -5.69 -6.60 -1.91
C TYR A 239 -6.16 -5.93 -3.21
N ALA A 240 -6.04 -4.59 -3.29
CA ALA A 240 -6.36 -3.84 -4.50
C ALA A 240 -5.47 -4.28 -5.67
N ALA A 241 -4.16 -4.43 -5.47
CA ALA A 241 -3.23 -4.86 -6.51
C ALA A 241 -3.50 -6.29 -7.01
N GLU A 242 -3.92 -7.20 -6.13
CA GLU A 242 -4.28 -8.59 -6.44
C GLU A 242 -5.59 -8.70 -7.25
N CYS A 243 -6.57 -7.85 -6.98
CA CYS A 243 -7.87 -7.84 -7.70
C CYS A 243 -7.82 -7.12 -9.05
N THR A 244 -6.84 -6.24 -9.23
CA THR A 244 -6.85 -5.23 -10.30
C THR A 244 -6.05 -5.68 -11.53
N PRO A 245 -6.57 -5.42 -12.76
CA PRO A 245 -5.83 -5.65 -13.99
C PRO A 245 -4.49 -4.91 -14.03
N LYS A 246 -3.51 -5.45 -14.77
CA LYS A 246 -2.15 -4.87 -14.87
C LYS A 246 -2.17 -3.39 -15.28
N HIS A 247 -3.05 -3.00 -16.21
CA HIS A 247 -3.07 -1.67 -16.81
C HIS A 247 -3.55 -0.54 -15.88
N ILE A 248 -4.39 -0.83 -14.88
CA ILE A 248 -4.88 0.17 -13.90
C ILE A 248 -4.29 0.00 -12.49
N ARG A 249 -3.46 -1.04 -12.27
CA ARG A 249 -2.89 -1.35 -10.96
C ARG A 249 -2.13 -0.17 -10.34
N GLY A 250 -1.28 0.50 -11.12
CA GLY A 250 -0.53 1.67 -10.65
C GLY A 250 -1.43 2.82 -10.20
N ALA A 251 -2.49 3.10 -10.98
CA ALA A 251 -3.46 4.14 -10.66
C ALA A 251 -4.21 3.87 -9.34
N LEU A 252 -4.54 2.62 -9.04
CA LEU A 252 -5.19 2.26 -7.77
C LEU A 252 -4.27 2.36 -6.56
N VAL A 253 -2.99 2.05 -6.72
CA VAL A 253 -2.01 2.26 -5.63
C VAL A 253 -1.90 3.75 -5.32
N MET A 254 -1.91 4.61 -6.33
CA MET A 254 -1.93 6.08 -6.14
C MET A 254 -3.22 6.57 -5.50
N LEU A 255 -4.34 5.91 -5.79
CA LEU A 255 -5.65 6.24 -5.24
C LEU A 255 -5.67 6.17 -3.70
N TRP A 256 -4.87 5.28 -3.10
CA TRP A 256 -4.70 5.21 -1.65
C TRP A 256 -4.33 6.58 -1.07
N GLN A 257 -3.27 7.21 -1.58
CA GLN A 257 -2.80 8.49 -1.07
C GLN A 257 -3.83 9.61 -1.30
N PHE A 258 -4.49 9.62 -2.45
CA PHE A 258 -5.53 10.60 -2.76
C PHE A 258 -6.68 10.54 -1.74
N PHE A 259 -7.16 9.33 -1.40
CA PHE A 259 -8.21 9.20 -0.41
C PHE A 259 -7.73 9.41 1.03
N THR A 260 -6.45 9.18 1.33
CA THR A 260 -5.86 9.66 2.59
C THR A 260 -5.99 11.18 2.70
N ALA A 261 -5.67 11.94 1.64
CA ALA A 261 -5.85 13.39 1.63
C ALA A 261 -7.33 13.81 1.77
N VAL A 262 -8.26 13.09 1.13
CA VAL A 262 -9.71 13.27 1.34
C VAL A 262 -10.09 13.03 2.80
N GLY A 263 -9.55 11.99 3.43
CA GLY A 263 -9.73 11.70 4.85
C GLY A 263 -9.26 12.84 5.75
N ILE A 264 -8.06 13.38 5.48
CA ILE A 264 -7.50 14.53 6.19
C ILE A 264 -8.46 15.72 6.10
N MET A 265 -8.96 16.04 4.90
CA MET A 265 -9.93 17.12 4.70
C MET A 265 -11.21 16.90 5.52
N PHE A 266 -11.81 15.71 5.46
CA PHE A 266 -13.02 15.40 6.23
C PHE A 266 -12.80 15.44 7.74
N GLY A 267 -11.63 15.02 8.24
CA GLY A 267 -11.32 15.12 9.66
C GLY A 267 -11.13 16.56 10.16
N TYR A 268 -10.62 17.48 9.31
CA TYR A 268 -10.65 18.91 9.64
C TYR A 268 -12.07 19.48 9.63
N VAL A 269 -12.92 19.06 8.68
CA VAL A 269 -14.35 19.43 8.68
C VAL A 269 -15.03 18.94 9.94
N ALA A 270 -14.80 17.69 10.35
CA ALA A 270 -15.34 17.12 11.59
C ALA A 270 -14.84 17.90 12.81
N SER A 271 -13.56 18.27 12.84
CA SER A 271 -12.98 19.10 13.89
C SER A 271 -13.69 20.47 14.00
N LEU A 272 -13.97 21.13 12.86
CA LEU A 272 -14.73 22.38 12.84
C LEU A 272 -16.20 22.21 13.24
N ALA A 273 -16.85 21.14 12.76
CA ALA A 273 -18.25 20.86 13.04
C ALA A 273 -18.50 20.61 14.53
N PHE A 274 -17.60 19.88 15.20
CA PHE A 274 -17.70 19.60 16.62
C PHE A 274 -17.10 20.69 17.52
N TYR A 275 -16.53 21.76 16.95
CA TYR A 275 -15.94 22.86 17.72
C TYR A 275 -16.97 23.60 18.60
N TYR A 276 -18.12 23.96 18.02
CA TYR A 276 -19.16 24.74 18.70
C TYR A 276 -20.08 23.89 19.59
N VAL A 277 -19.84 22.58 19.70
CA VAL A 277 -20.60 21.76 20.63
C VAL A 277 -20.36 22.33 22.05
N PRO A 278 -21.39 22.56 22.87
CA PRO A 278 -21.16 23.02 24.23
C PRO A 278 -20.44 21.94 25.03
N SER A 279 -19.50 22.31 25.90
CA SER A 279 -18.81 21.36 26.80
C SER A 279 -19.72 20.68 27.84
N ARG A 280 -21.06 20.84 27.74
CA ARG A 280 -22.05 20.24 28.63
C ARG A 280 -22.22 18.75 28.29
N GLY A 281 -21.74 17.87 29.15
CA GLY A 281 -21.84 16.41 29.00
C GLY A 281 -20.87 15.65 29.89
N ILE A 282 -20.76 14.34 29.68
CA ILE A 282 -19.90 13.41 30.44
C ILE A 282 -18.46 13.94 30.48
N GLY A 283 -18.01 14.37 31.67
CA GLY A 283 -16.60 14.63 31.96
C GLY A 283 -15.98 15.82 31.20
N ASP A 284 -16.69 16.94 31.11
CA ASP A 284 -16.12 18.27 30.81
C ASP A 284 -15.25 18.30 29.53
N GLY A 285 -15.88 18.32 28.35
CA GLY A 285 -15.19 18.38 27.06
C GLY A 285 -15.74 17.41 26.02
N LEU A 286 -17.04 17.48 25.72
CA LEU A 286 -17.68 16.63 24.71
C LEU A 286 -17.08 16.84 23.30
N ASN A 287 -16.58 18.04 23.02
CA ASN A 287 -16.12 18.46 21.69
C ASN A 287 -14.98 17.59 21.18
N TRP A 288 -13.87 17.52 21.92
CA TRP A 288 -12.69 16.76 21.51
C TRP A 288 -12.96 15.24 21.51
N ARG A 289 -13.86 14.77 22.38
CA ARG A 289 -14.30 13.37 22.40
C ARG A 289 -15.08 13.01 21.14
N LEU A 290 -15.99 13.87 20.70
CA LEU A 290 -16.73 13.70 19.45
C LEU A 290 -15.84 13.85 18.22
N MET A 291 -14.85 14.75 18.27
CA MET A 291 -13.82 14.83 17.23
C MET A 291 -13.15 13.46 17.07
N LEU A 292 -12.50 12.93 18.12
CA LEU A 292 -11.83 11.62 18.09
C LEU A 292 -12.77 10.47 17.68
N GLY A 293 -14.01 10.47 18.19
CA GLY A 293 -15.02 9.48 17.85
C GLY A 293 -15.48 9.53 16.39
N SER A 294 -15.45 10.70 15.75
CA SER A 294 -15.90 10.87 14.36
C SER A 294 -15.04 10.10 13.36
N ALA A 295 -13.78 9.80 13.69
CA ALA A 295 -12.90 8.96 12.88
C ALA A 295 -13.42 7.50 12.75
N ALA A 296 -14.38 7.08 13.58
CA ALA A 296 -15.05 5.79 13.45
C ALA A 296 -16.01 5.73 12.25
N ILE A 297 -16.53 6.87 11.76
CA ILE A 297 -17.54 6.92 10.68
C ILE A 297 -17.05 6.21 9.41
N PRO A 298 -15.90 6.58 8.80
CA PRO A 298 -15.43 5.88 7.62
C PRO A 298 -15.09 4.41 7.89
N ALA A 299 -14.66 4.06 9.11
CA ALA A 299 -14.34 2.68 9.46
C ALA A 299 -15.60 1.80 9.51
N ILE A 300 -16.70 2.33 10.04
CA ILE A 300 -18.01 1.69 10.05
C ILE A 300 -18.54 1.50 8.62
N ILE A 301 -18.38 2.50 7.75
CA ILE A 301 -18.76 2.36 6.33
C ILE A 301 -18.01 1.20 5.68
N VAL A 302 -16.70 1.07 5.92
CA VAL A 302 -15.90 -0.05 5.40
C VAL A 302 -16.40 -1.39 5.94
N LEU A 303 -16.77 -1.48 7.22
CA LEU A 303 -17.33 -2.72 7.80
C LEU A 303 -18.59 -3.19 7.07
N PHE A 304 -19.46 -2.26 6.66
CA PHE A 304 -20.65 -2.59 5.87
C PHE A 304 -20.33 -2.92 4.41
N GLN A 305 -19.26 -2.37 3.82
CA GLN A 305 -18.88 -2.65 2.44
C GLN A 305 -18.23 -4.03 2.25
N ILE A 306 -17.51 -4.53 3.27
CA ILE A 306 -16.72 -5.76 3.16
C ILE A 306 -17.54 -7.00 2.75
N PRO A 307 -18.72 -7.28 3.33
CA PRO A 307 -19.50 -8.46 2.94
C PRO A 307 -19.77 -8.53 1.43
N PHE A 308 -19.90 -7.39 0.75
CA PHE A 308 -20.28 -7.30 -0.67
C PHE A 308 -19.12 -7.44 -1.66
N VAL A 309 -17.86 -7.35 -1.20
CA VAL A 309 -16.69 -7.54 -2.07
C VAL A 309 -16.25 -9.01 -2.13
N PRO A 310 -15.68 -9.47 -3.25
CA PRO A 310 -15.10 -10.81 -3.34
C PRO A 310 -13.84 -10.95 -2.47
N GLU A 311 -13.34 -12.17 -2.29
CA GLU A 311 -12.03 -12.41 -1.66
C GLU A 311 -10.91 -12.34 -2.71
N SER A 312 -9.67 -12.08 -2.30
CA SER A 312 -8.53 -12.01 -3.22
C SER A 312 -8.36 -13.33 -4.01
N PRO A 313 -8.36 -13.28 -5.36
CA PRO A 313 -8.10 -14.45 -6.19
C PRO A 313 -6.75 -15.10 -5.90
N ARG A 314 -5.72 -14.28 -5.68
CA ARG A 314 -4.35 -14.74 -5.41
C ARG A 314 -4.26 -15.48 -4.08
N TRP A 315 -4.96 -15.00 -3.06
CA TRP A 315 -5.02 -15.67 -1.76
C TRP A 315 -5.75 -17.01 -1.85
N LEU A 316 -6.86 -17.08 -2.59
CA LEU A 316 -7.61 -18.32 -2.82
C LEU A 316 -6.76 -19.38 -3.53
N MET A 317 -6.03 -18.99 -4.59
CA MET A 317 -5.06 -19.87 -5.26
C MET A 317 -3.94 -20.34 -4.33
N GLY A 318 -3.44 -19.46 -3.45
CA GLY A 318 -2.43 -19.83 -2.46
C GLY A 318 -2.90 -20.85 -1.41
N LYS A 319 -4.22 -21.11 -1.33
CA LYS A 319 -4.86 -22.12 -0.47
C LYS A 319 -5.37 -23.33 -1.28
N ASP A 320 -4.92 -23.49 -2.52
CA ASP A 320 -5.34 -24.53 -3.46
C ASP A 320 -6.86 -24.49 -3.81
N ARG A 321 -7.54 -23.36 -3.59
CA ARG A 321 -8.97 -23.14 -3.89
C ARG A 321 -9.15 -22.45 -5.24
N HIS A 322 -8.81 -23.15 -6.32
CA HIS A 322 -8.74 -22.58 -7.68
C HIS A 322 -10.11 -22.28 -8.32
N GLU A 323 -11.12 -23.10 -8.05
CA GLU A 323 -12.50 -22.85 -8.52
C GLU A 323 -13.05 -21.52 -7.99
N GLU A 324 -12.93 -21.29 -6.68
CA GLU A 324 -13.36 -20.05 -6.05
C GLU A 324 -12.55 -18.83 -6.50
N ALA A 325 -11.25 -19.04 -6.78
CA ALA A 325 -10.40 -17.98 -7.33
C ALA A 325 -10.88 -17.56 -8.73
N PHE A 326 -11.28 -18.53 -9.57
CA PHE A 326 -11.85 -18.26 -10.88
C PHE A 326 -13.22 -17.57 -10.78
N ASP A 327 -14.09 -18.00 -9.87
CA ASP A 327 -15.38 -17.34 -9.61
C ASP A 327 -15.21 -15.90 -9.09
N SER A 328 -14.18 -15.64 -8.29
CA SER A 328 -13.82 -14.29 -7.86
C SER A 328 -13.38 -13.44 -9.05
N LEU A 329 -12.51 -13.97 -9.92
CA LEU A 329 -12.05 -13.27 -11.13
C LEU A 329 -13.17 -13.00 -12.14
N LYS A 330 -14.11 -13.94 -12.33
CA LYS A 330 -15.30 -13.73 -13.17
C LYS A 330 -16.14 -12.55 -12.71
N LYS A 331 -16.17 -12.25 -11.40
CA LYS A 331 -16.85 -11.05 -10.87
C LYS A 331 -16.03 -9.78 -11.07
N LEU A 332 -14.71 -9.88 -11.18
CA LEU A 332 -13.77 -8.76 -11.30
C LEU A 332 -13.41 -8.40 -12.74
N ARG A 333 -13.86 -9.18 -13.73
CA ARG A 333 -13.66 -8.96 -15.17
C ARG A 333 -15.00 -8.99 -15.90
N HIS A 334 -15.08 -8.31 -17.05
CA HIS A 334 -16.28 -8.35 -17.90
C HIS A 334 -16.35 -9.66 -18.69
N GLU A 335 -15.22 -10.07 -19.26
CA GLU A 335 -15.12 -11.27 -20.10
C GLU A 335 -14.58 -12.45 -19.30
N GLU A 336 -15.19 -13.62 -19.51
CA GLU A 336 -14.80 -14.86 -18.86
C GLU A 336 -13.40 -15.33 -19.33
N ILE A 337 -13.06 -15.11 -20.60
CA ILE A 337 -11.73 -15.43 -21.12
C ILE A 337 -10.63 -14.57 -20.50
N ALA A 338 -10.91 -13.30 -20.19
CA ALA A 338 -9.97 -12.42 -19.49
C ALA A 338 -9.79 -12.85 -18.02
N ALA A 339 -10.87 -13.33 -17.37
CA ALA A 339 -10.80 -13.94 -16.05
C ALA A 339 -9.96 -15.22 -16.05
N ALA A 340 -10.13 -16.09 -17.05
CA ALA A 340 -9.35 -17.32 -17.20
C ALA A 340 -7.87 -17.03 -17.49
N ARG A 341 -7.58 -16.02 -18.32
CA ARG A 341 -6.22 -15.55 -18.63
C ARG A 341 -5.50 -15.12 -17.37
N ASP A 342 -6.13 -14.22 -16.61
CA ASP A 342 -5.57 -13.70 -15.36
C ASP A 342 -5.43 -14.82 -14.32
N CYS A 343 -6.38 -15.76 -14.27
CA CYS A 343 -6.35 -16.91 -13.37
C CYS A 343 -5.14 -17.81 -13.63
N PHE A 344 -4.96 -18.23 -14.89
CA PHE A 344 -3.83 -19.07 -15.29
C PHE A 344 -2.50 -18.35 -15.10
N TYR A 345 -2.42 -17.08 -15.50
CA TYR A 345 -1.19 -16.31 -15.35
C TYR A 345 -0.80 -16.10 -13.88
N GLN A 346 -1.77 -15.83 -13.00
CA GLN A 346 -1.54 -15.75 -11.56
C GLN A 346 -1.06 -17.09 -10.99
N TYR A 347 -1.62 -18.22 -11.44
CA TYR A 347 -1.17 -19.55 -11.03
C TYR A 347 0.29 -19.83 -11.42
N VAL A 348 0.67 -19.52 -12.66
CA VAL A 348 2.05 -19.70 -13.15
C VAL A 348 3.02 -18.87 -12.30
N LEU A 349 2.70 -17.61 -12.03
CA LEU A 349 3.51 -16.75 -11.15
C LEU A 349 3.60 -17.32 -9.73
N LEU A 350 2.50 -17.82 -9.18
CA LEU A 350 2.45 -18.36 -7.82
C LEU A 350 3.24 -19.67 -7.71
N ASN A 351 3.30 -20.48 -8.77
CA ASN A 351 4.12 -21.67 -8.84
C ASN A 351 5.62 -21.36 -8.94
N GLU A 352 6.00 -20.35 -9.73
CA GLU A 352 7.39 -19.89 -9.71
C GLU A 352 7.79 -19.36 -8.33
N GLU A 353 6.90 -18.62 -7.67
CA GLU A 353 7.09 -18.19 -6.28
C GLU A 353 7.09 -19.36 -5.30
N ALA A 354 6.36 -20.45 -5.61
CA ALA A 354 6.34 -21.68 -4.81
C ALA A 354 7.65 -22.44 -4.88
N SER A 355 8.40 -22.38 -5.98
CA SER A 355 9.79 -22.85 -6.01
C SER A 355 10.69 -22.11 -5.02
N TYR A 356 10.27 -20.94 -4.52
CA TYR A 356 10.90 -20.19 -3.43
C TYR A 356 10.12 -20.26 -2.08
N LYS A 357 9.01 -21.02 -1.98
CA LYS A 357 8.16 -21.11 -0.77
C LYS A 357 8.87 -21.73 0.43
N ASP A 358 9.85 -22.61 0.22
CA ASP A 358 10.58 -23.28 1.29
C ASP A 358 11.60 -22.36 2.00
N THR A 359 11.79 -21.13 1.51
CA THR A 359 12.65 -20.14 2.18
C THR A 359 11.87 -19.47 3.32
N PRO A 360 12.24 -19.68 4.60
CA PRO A 360 11.53 -19.09 5.72
C PRO A 360 11.61 -17.55 5.70
N THR A 361 10.58 -16.86 6.23
CA THR A 361 10.44 -15.39 6.17
C THR A 361 11.70 -14.65 6.66
N TRP A 362 12.38 -15.16 7.69
CA TRP A 362 13.62 -14.57 8.19
C TRP A 362 14.78 -14.64 7.18
N ARG A 363 14.85 -15.72 6.39
CA ARG A 363 15.85 -15.89 5.34
C ARG A 363 15.55 -15.00 4.13
N ARG A 364 14.27 -14.77 3.82
CA ARG A 364 13.84 -13.75 2.84
C ARG A 364 14.24 -12.33 3.26
N LEU A 365 14.10 -12.01 4.55
CA LEU A 365 14.58 -10.73 5.10
C LEU A 365 16.10 -10.58 4.96
N ILE A 366 16.87 -11.64 5.22
CA ILE A 366 18.33 -11.63 5.02
C ILE A 366 18.67 -11.47 3.53
N GLU A 367 17.96 -12.16 2.64
CA GLU A 367 18.15 -12.06 1.18
C GLU A 367 17.90 -10.65 0.65
N MET A 368 17.03 -9.85 1.29
CA MET A 368 16.89 -8.42 0.96
C MET A 368 18.19 -7.64 1.18
N PHE A 369 19.03 -8.03 2.14
CA PHE A 369 20.32 -7.39 2.40
C PHE A 369 21.48 -8.07 1.66
N THR A 370 21.44 -9.40 1.48
CA THR A 370 22.54 -10.16 0.87
C THR A 370 22.55 -10.06 -0.66
N VAL A 371 21.38 -10.08 -1.31
CA VAL A 371 21.31 -10.07 -2.78
C VAL A 371 21.41 -8.64 -3.30
N ARG A 372 22.48 -8.32 -4.05
CA ARG A 372 22.77 -6.96 -4.54
C ARG A 372 21.61 -6.30 -5.29
N ARG A 373 20.88 -7.05 -6.11
CA ARG A 373 19.71 -6.56 -6.86
C ARG A 373 18.57 -6.16 -5.91
N ASN A 374 18.20 -7.04 -4.97
CA ASN A 374 17.12 -6.80 -4.03
C ASN A 374 17.50 -5.70 -3.04
N ARG A 375 18.76 -5.68 -2.59
CA ARG A 375 19.30 -4.64 -1.71
C ARG A 375 19.19 -3.26 -2.34
N ASN A 376 19.55 -3.11 -3.62
CA ASN A 376 19.45 -1.82 -4.29
C ASN A 376 18.00 -1.32 -4.38
N GLY A 377 17.04 -2.21 -4.67
CA GLY A 377 15.62 -1.88 -4.66
C GLY A 377 15.09 -1.54 -3.26
N ALA A 378 15.48 -2.32 -2.26
CA ALA A 378 15.10 -2.12 -0.86
C ALA A 378 15.62 -0.79 -0.30
N ILE A 379 16.90 -0.48 -0.53
CA ILE A 379 17.51 0.78 -0.10
C ILE A 379 16.77 1.97 -0.75
N GLY A 380 16.46 1.89 -2.04
CA GLY A 380 15.68 2.93 -2.73
C GLY A 380 14.31 3.13 -2.08
N ALA A 381 13.56 2.04 -1.87
CA ALA A 381 12.23 2.10 -1.27
C ALA A 381 12.28 2.65 0.17
N TRP A 382 13.24 2.21 0.99
CA TRP A 382 13.40 2.69 2.37
C TRP A 382 13.80 4.15 2.43
N ILE A 383 14.74 4.60 1.60
CA ILE A 383 15.13 6.01 1.56
C ILE A 383 13.93 6.87 1.18
N VAL A 384 13.21 6.52 0.13
CA VAL A 384 12.07 7.31 -0.34
C VAL A 384 10.94 7.33 0.68
N MET A 385 10.62 6.18 1.31
CA MET A 385 9.62 6.11 2.39
C MET A 385 10.07 6.87 3.65
N PHE A 386 11.35 6.81 4.00
CA PHE A 386 11.91 7.57 5.12
C PHE A 386 11.83 9.07 4.86
N MET A 387 12.23 9.52 3.67
CA MET A 387 12.17 10.92 3.27
C MET A 387 10.73 11.45 3.27
N GLN A 388 9.75 10.64 2.84
CA GLN A 388 8.32 10.97 2.90
C GLN A 388 7.83 11.29 4.33
N GLN A 389 8.33 10.57 5.33
CA GLN A 389 7.96 10.84 6.73
C GLN A 389 8.76 12.02 7.29
N PHE A 390 10.04 12.14 6.90
CA PHE A 390 10.95 13.15 7.42
C PHE A 390 10.75 14.55 6.80
N CYS A 391 9.99 14.66 5.70
CA CYS A 391 9.63 15.95 5.12
C CYS A 391 8.72 16.78 6.04
N GLY A 392 8.13 16.18 7.09
CA GLY A 392 7.38 16.87 8.13
C GLY A 392 5.89 17.07 7.82
N ILE A 393 5.37 16.45 6.75
CA ILE A 393 3.93 16.55 6.39
C ILE A 393 3.02 16.13 7.56
N ASN A 394 3.39 15.06 8.27
CA ASN A 394 2.62 14.56 9.40
C ASN A 394 2.65 15.54 10.56
N VAL A 395 3.77 16.23 10.80
CA VAL A 395 3.84 17.26 11.84
C VAL A 395 2.84 18.37 11.54
N ILE A 396 2.70 18.77 10.28
CA ILE A 396 1.70 19.75 9.87
C ILE A 396 0.29 19.16 10.01
N ALA A 397 0.05 17.92 9.57
CA ALA A 397 -1.26 17.28 9.72
C ALA A 397 -1.70 17.19 11.20
N TYR A 398 -0.80 16.80 12.09
CA TYR A 398 -1.07 16.62 13.52
C TYR A 398 -1.09 17.90 14.33
N TYR A 399 -0.25 18.88 13.99
CA TYR A 399 -0.02 20.06 14.83
C TYR A 399 -0.34 21.39 14.15
N SER A 400 -0.81 21.43 12.89
CA SER A 400 -1.22 22.66 12.20
C SER A 400 -2.07 23.61 13.05
N SER A 401 -3.15 23.13 13.70
CA SER A 401 -3.98 23.98 14.56
C SER A 401 -3.18 24.58 15.72
N SER A 402 -2.36 23.77 16.39
CA SER A 402 -1.48 24.24 17.48
C SER A 402 -0.42 25.22 16.98
N ILE A 403 0.15 25.00 15.78
CA ILE A 403 1.13 25.89 15.13
C ILE A 403 0.49 27.25 14.80
N PHE A 404 -0.73 27.24 14.25
CA PHE A 404 -1.46 28.47 13.93
C PHE A 404 -1.88 29.23 15.19
N VAL A 405 -2.35 28.54 16.24
CA VAL A 405 -2.65 29.17 17.54
C VAL A 405 -1.38 29.81 18.14
N LYS A 406 -0.24 29.10 18.14
CA LYS A 406 1.06 29.67 18.57
C LYS A 406 1.47 30.89 17.74
N SER A 407 1.07 30.94 16.47
CA SER A 407 1.28 32.08 15.57
C SER A 407 0.33 33.27 15.81
N SER A 408 -0.49 33.19 16.87
CA SER A 408 -1.53 34.15 17.25
C SER A 408 -2.79 34.11 16.38
N PHE A 409 -3.21 32.96 15.85
CA PHE A 409 -4.61 32.80 15.41
C PHE A 409 -5.56 32.59 16.60
N SER A 410 -6.84 32.94 16.44
CA SER A 410 -7.89 32.37 17.30
C SER A 410 -8.02 30.87 16.99
N GLU A 411 -8.52 30.09 17.93
CA GLU A 411 -8.71 28.63 17.74
C GLU A 411 -9.54 28.31 16.50
N VAL A 412 -10.65 29.03 16.27
CA VAL A 412 -11.51 28.85 15.09
C VAL A 412 -10.76 29.18 13.81
N SER A 413 -10.02 30.29 13.78
CA SER A 413 -9.29 30.69 12.57
C SER A 413 -8.08 29.78 12.30
N ALA A 414 -7.47 29.21 13.34
CA ALA A 414 -6.43 28.20 13.22
C ALA A 414 -6.98 26.91 12.61
N MET A 415 -8.14 26.44 13.09
CA MET A 415 -8.78 25.24 12.54
C MET A 415 -9.28 25.46 11.10
N LEU A 416 -9.74 26.67 10.75
CA LEU A 416 -10.07 27.04 9.37
C LEU A 416 -8.82 27.06 8.47
N ALA A 417 -7.68 27.53 8.97
CA ALA A 417 -6.41 27.48 8.24
C ALA A 417 -5.93 26.02 8.05
N SER A 418 -6.09 25.17 9.06
CA SER A 418 -5.84 23.74 8.95
C SER A 418 -6.76 23.06 7.93
N TRP A 419 -8.04 23.44 7.89
CA TRP A 419 -8.96 22.97 6.84
C TRP A 419 -8.53 23.44 5.45
N GLY A 420 -8.07 24.68 5.31
CA GLY A 420 -7.47 25.19 4.07
C GLY A 420 -6.27 24.37 3.61
N PHE A 421 -5.37 24.00 4.53
CA PHE A 421 -4.28 23.06 4.26
C PHE A 421 -4.80 21.70 3.77
N GLY A 422 -5.81 21.13 4.43
CA GLY A 422 -6.44 19.87 3.99
C GLY A 422 -7.06 19.94 2.58
N MET A 423 -7.73 21.05 2.25
CA MET A 423 -8.27 21.28 0.91
C MET A 423 -7.19 21.40 -0.16
N ILE A 424 -6.08 22.08 0.15
CA ILE A 424 -4.95 22.20 -0.77
C ILE A 424 -4.33 20.83 -1.01
N ASN A 425 -4.15 20.03 0.06
CA ASN A 425 -3.64 18.67 -0.04
C ASN A 425 -4.51 17.80 -0.97
N PHE A 426 -5.84 17.89 -0.82
CA PHE A 426 -6.78 17.22 -1.72
C PHE A 426 -6.72 17.73 -3.16
N THR A 427 -6.76 19.06 -3.36
CA THR A 427 -6.84 19.67 -4.69
C THR A 427 -5.58 19.41 -5.51
N PHE A 428 -4.40 19.52 -4.87
CA PHE A 428 -3.12 19.28 -5.53
C PHE A 428 -2.75 17.79 -5.66
N ALA A 429 -3.50 16.90 -5.01
CA ALA A 429 -3.38 15.46 -5.29
C ALA A 429 -4.04 15.07 -6.62
N ILE A 430 -4.98 15.84 -7.18
CA ILE A 430 -5.62 15.54 -8.47
C ILE A 430 -4.64 15.65 -9.65
N PRO A 431 -3.89 16.76 -9.82
CA PRO A 431 -2.88 16.86 -10.88
C PRO A 431 -1.79 15.80 -10.78
N ALA A 432 -1.47 15.33 -9.56
CA ALA A 432 -0.41 14.36 -9.32
C ALA A 432 -0.58 13.06 -10.14
N PHE A 433 -1.83 12.63 -10.37
CA PHE A 433 -2.15 11.48 -11.20
C PHE A 433 -1.68 11.64 -12.66
N TYR A 434 -1.74 12.85 -13.21
CA TYR A 434 -1.30 13.13 -14.57
C TYR A 434 0.20 13.42 -14.64
N THR A 435 0.73 14.12 -13.63
CA THR A 435 2.12 14.55 -13.60
C THR A 435 3.09 13.39 -13.41
N ILE A 436 2.71 12.36 -12.65
CA ILE A 436 3.59 11.21 -12.38
C ILE A 436 3.91 10.38 -13.63
N ASP A 437 2.92 10.20 -14.51
CA ASP A 437 3.07 9.42 -15.74
C ASP A 437 3.79 10.22 -16.85
N THR A 438 3.72 11.55 -16.83
CA THR A 438 4.31 12.43 -17.85
C THR A 438 5.73 12.89 -17.52
N PHE A 439 5.99 13.33 -16.28
CA PHE A 439 7.31 13.85 -15.87
C PHE A 439 8.27 12.77 -15.38
N GLY A 440 7.75 11.57 -15.09
CA GLY A 440 8.51 10.46 -14.54
C GLY A 440 8.82 10.61 -13.05
N ARG A 441 8.78 9.48 -12.34
CA ARG A 441 8.86 9.40 -10.87
C ARG A 441 10.13 10.00 -10.28
N ARG A 442 11.30 9.72 -10.88
CA ARG A 442 12.59 10.22 -10.40
C ARG A 442 12.70 11.73 -10.48
N ASN A 443 12.27 12.32 -11.60
CA ASN A 443 12.33 13.76 -11.80
C ASN A 443 11.38 14.48 -10.84
N LEU A 444 10.20 13.89 -10.59
CA LEU A 444 9.23 14.43 -9.65
C LEU A 444 9.77 14.48 -8.22
N LEU A 445 10.45 13.42 -7.75
CA LEU A 445 11.10 13.44 -6.43
C LEU A 445 12.23 14.49 -6.36
N LEU A 446 13.13 14.51 -7.35
CA LEU A 446 14.29 15.41 -7.33
C LEU A 446 13.92 16.90 -7.42
N THR A 447 12.77 17.22 -8.04
CA THR A 447 12.28 18.60 -8.13
C THR A 447 11.44 19.02 -6.93
N THR A 448 10.65 18.11 -6.35
CA THR A 448 9.78 18.42 -5.21
C THR A 448 10.57 18.63 -3.90
N PHE A 449 11.59 17.82 -3.62
CA PHE A 449 12.35 17.92 -2.36
C PHE A 449 12.98 19.31 -2.10
N PRO A 450 13.74 19.91 -3.05
CA PRO A 450 14.30 21.24 -2.85
C PRO A 450 13.23 22.31 -2.69
N LEU A 451 12.14 22.23 -3.44
CA LEU A 451 11.02 23.18 -3.35
C LEU A 451 10.34 23.11 -1.98
N MET A 452 10.09 21.90 -1.47
CA MET A 452 9.55 21.70 -0.13
C MET A 452 10.49 22.26 0.95
N ALA A 453 11.80 22.04 0.82
CA ALA A 453 12.78 22.60 1.75
C ALA A 453 12.75 24.14 1.76
N ILE A 454 12.66 24.78 0.59
CA ILE A 454 12.54 26.24 0.47
C ILE A 454 11.27 26.76 1.13
N PHE A 455 10.12 26.13 0.89
CA PHE A 455 8.85 26.55 1.48
C PHE A 455 8.78 26.32 2.99
N LEU A 456 9.39 25.25 3.49
CA LEU A 456 9.49 24.99 4.92
C LEU A 456 10.45 25.97 5.60
N LEU A 457 11.58 26.31 4.97
CA LEU A 457 12.48 27.38 5.44
C LEU A 457 11.77 28.74 5.45
N TRP A 458 10.96 29.04 4.44
CA TRP A 458 10.14 30.25 4.41
C TRP A 458 9.15 30.28 5.58
N ALA A 459 8.41 29.19 5.82
CA ALA A 459 7.53 29.09 6.99
C ALA A 459 8.31 29.25 8.32
N GLY A 460 9.49 28.65 8.42
CA GLY A 460 10.40 28.75 9.57
C GLY A 460 10.88 30.19 9.81
N PHE A 461 11.34 30.88 8.77
CA PHE A 461 11.75 32.29 8.86
C PHE A 461 10.59 33.22 9.24
N GLY A 462 9.35 32.82 8.92
CA GLY A 462 8.15 33.50 9.37
C GLY A 462 8.07 33.67 10.89
N PHE A 463 8.58 32.71 11.67
CA PHE A 463 8.55 32.79 13.14
C PHE A 463 9.50 33.84 13.72
N PHE A 464 10.49 34.32 12.97
CA PHE A 464 11.40 35.39 13.41
C PHE A 464 10.81 36.79 13.27
N ILE A 465 9.67 36.94 12.60
CA ILE A 465 8.97 38.23 12.49
C ILE A 465 8.41 38.60 13.86
N SER A 466 8.72 39.82 14.33
CA SER A 466 8.27 40.32 15.63
C SER A 466 6.76 40.16 15.82
N PRO A 467 6.31 39.75 17.02
CA PRO A 467 4.89 39.50 17.32
C PRO A 467 3.97 40.71 17.08
N ASP A 468 4.52 41.93 17.06
CA ASP A 468 3.79 43.17 16.78
C ASP A 468 3.18 43.23 15.37
N LYS A 469 3.76 42.51 14.39
CA LYS A 469 3.23 42.44 13.01
C LYS A 469 2.44 41.15 12.78
N ARG A 470 1.41 40.94 13.61
CA ARG A 470 0.56 39.72 13.65
C ARG A 470 0.10 39.25 12.27
N SER A 471 -0.46 40.14 11.45
CA SER A 471 -0.99 39.77 10.12
C SER A 471 0.11 39.37 9.12
N ALA A 472 1.28 40.01 9.17
CA ALA A 472 2.39 39.69 8.28
C ALA A 472 3.02 38.34 8.63
N ARG A 473 3.24 38.10 9.93
CA ARG A 473 3.75 36.81 10.44
C ARG A 473 2.83 35.65 10.06
N VAL A 474 1.53 35.85 10.27
CA VAL A 474 0.48 34.88 9.94
C VAL A 474 0.44 34.58 8.44
N GLY A 475 0.43 35.62 7.59
CA GLY A 475 0.39 35.45 6.15
C GLY A 475 1.57 34.64 5.63
N VAL A 476 2.78 34.95 6.12
CA VAL A 476 4.03 34.29 5.73
C VAL A 476 4.07 32.81 6.14
N ILE A 477 3.68 32.49 7.37
CA ILE A 477 3.68 31.10 7.86
C ILE A 477 2.62 30.28 7.12
N THR A 478 1.42 30.84 6.95
CA THR A 478 0.32 30.16 6.25
C THR A 478 0.67 29.94 4.78
N SER A 479 1.24 30.94 4.09
CA SER A 479 1.65 30.79 2.69
C SER A 479 2.76 29.76 2.53
N GLY A 480 3.75 29.73 3.43
CA GLY A 480 4.82 28.73 3.38
C GLY A 480 4.29 27.30 3.57
N ILE A 481 3.41 27.08 4.54
CA ILE A 481 2.79 25.77 4.80
C ILE A 481 1.89 25.34 3.63
N TYR A 482 1.13 26.27 3.04
CA TYR A 482 0.25 25.97 1.91
C TYR A 482 1.05 25.63 0.66
N LEU A 483 2.09 26.40 0.33
CA LEU A 483 2.96 26.11 -0.82
C LEU A 483 3.73 24.80 -0.64
N PHE A 484 4.20 24.52 0.57
CA PHE A 484 4.77 23.21 0.93
C PHE A 484 3.77 22.08 0.63
N SER A 485 2.50 22.23 1.06
CA SER A 485 1.45 21.24 0.81
C SER A 485 1.18 21.04 -0.67
N CYS A 486 1.16 22.11 -1.48
CA CYS A 486 0.96 22.02 -2.92
C CYS A 486 2.02 21.13 -3.57
N VAL A 487 3.29 21.36 -3.24
CA VAL A 487 4.42 20.60 -3.79
C VAL A 487 4.40 19.16 -3.30
N TYR A 488 4.19 18.95 -2.00
CA TYR A 488 4.11 17.61 -1.41
C TYR A 488 3.05 16.74 -2.12
N SER A 489 1.84 17.26 -2.25
CA SER A 489 0.69 16.52 -2.80
C SER A 489 0.88 16.19 -4.27
N SER A 490 1.55 17.08 -5.01
CA SER A 490 1.79 16.91 -6.45
C SER A 490 2.80 15.80 -6.78
N GLY A 491 3.64 15.38 -5.83
CA GLY A 491 4.70 14.40 -6.11
C GLY A 491 5.04 13.45 -4.97
N GLU A 492 5.49 13.98 -3.82
CA GLU A 492 5.96 13.14 -2.71
C GLU A 492 4.86 12.29 -2.06
N GLY A 493 3.59 12.71 -2.15
CA GLY A 493 2.47 11.88 -1.70
C GLY A 493 2.42 10.51 -2.40
N PRO A 494 2.15 10.46 -3.72
CA PRO A 494 1.89 9.19 -4.43
C PRO A 494 3.15 8.43 -4.88
N VAL A 495 4.29 9.12 -5.08
CA VAL A 495 5.49 8.49 -5.67
C VAL A 495 6.12 7.42 -4.77
N PRO A 496 6.27 7.57 -3.44
CA PRO A 496 6.89 6.57 -2.57
C PRO A 496 6.19 5.20 -2.63
N PHE A 497 4.85 5.19 -2.60
CA PHE A 497 4.06 3.97 -2.67
C PHE A 497 4.19 3.27 -4.02
N THR A 498 4.14 4.04 -5.12
CA THR A 498 4.32 3.48 -6.47
C THR A 498 5.73 2.97 -6.70
N TYR A 499 6.75 3.74 -6.27
CA TYR A 499 8.14 3.35 -6.38
C TYR A 499 8.43 2.07 -5.59
N SER A 500 7.90 1.95 -4.36
CA SER A 500 8.07 0.75 -3.56
C SER A 500 7.41 -0.47 -4.21
N ALA A 501 6.22 -0.33 -4.78
CA ALA A 501 5.55 -1.41 -5.48
C ALA A 501 6.30 -1.91 -6.73
N GLU A 502 7.14 -1.07 -7.34
CA GLU A 502 7.90 -1.39 -8.56
C GLU A 502 9.36 -1.78 -8.32
N ALA A 503 9.96 -1.23 -7.27
CA ALA A 503 11.35 -1.52 -6.89
C ALA A 503 11.52 -2.97 -6.41
N PHE A 504 10.46 -3.58 -5.87
CA PHE A 504 10.46 -4.98 -5.48
C PHE A 504 9.94 -5.87 -6.62
N PRO A 505 10.71 -6.90 -7.03
CA PRO A 505 10.16 -7.91 -7.93
C PRO A 505 8.97 -8.61 -7.25
N CYS A 506 7.96 -9.00 -8.05
CA CYS A 506 6.71 -9.62 -7.59
C CYS A 506 6.89 -10.79 -6.61
N THR A 507 8.08 -11.41 -6.59
CA THR A 507 8.52 -12.46 -5.66
C THR A 507 8.52 -12.05 -4.17
N PHE A 508 8.56 -10.76 -3.84
CA PHE A 508 8.66 -10.27 -2.45
C PHE A 508 7.42 -9.52 -1.94
N VAL A 509 6.38 -9.36 -2.74
CA VAL A 509 5.13 -8.75 -2.27
C VAL A 509 4.34 -9.81 -1.49
N ILE A 510 4.37 -9.72 -0.16
CA ILE A 510 3.57 -10.53 0.77
C ILE A 510 2.64 -9.62 1.56
#